data_AF-R9IZV8-F1
#
_entry.id   AF-R9IZV8-F1
#
_cell.length_a   1.000
_cell.length_b   1.000
_cell.length_c   1.000
_cell.angle_alpha   90.00
_cell.angle_beta   90.00
_cell.angle_gamma   90.00
#
_symmetry.space_group_name_H-M   'P 1'
#
loop_
_entity.id
_entity.type
_entity.pdbx_description
1 polymer ?
#
loop_
_entity_poly.entity_id
_entity_poly.type
_entity_poly.pdbx_seq_one_letter_code
_entity_poly.pdbx_strand_id
1 'polypeptide(L)'
;MSEVRKAKHGGLLTALFSIISVIYVMPIIIVLYNSFKKKIFISKRPFALPDGKSFVGMENYISGIEKIELPKAFGYSLFITVASVFVIILCTSMCAWYITRVKNKVTSAMYMLFAFSMIIPFQQGCFTKNN
;
A
#
# COMPACT_ATOMS: atom_id res chain seq x y z
N MET A 1 25.85 -18.95 6.79
CA MET A 1 26.25 -18.80 5.38
C MET A 1 25.23 -19.59 4.56
N SER A 2 24.25 -18.90 3.96
CA SER A 2 23.13 -19.56 3.27
C SER A 2 23.61 -20.16 1.96
N GLU A 3 23.57 -21.49 1.85
CA GLU A 3 23.80 -22.25 0.61
C GLU A 3 22.89 -21.72 -0.50
N VAL A 4 23.45 -20.90 -1.39
CA VAL A 4 22.74 -20.42 -2.59
C VAL A 4 22.61 -21.61 -3.52
N ARG A 5 21.51 -22.36 -3.37
CA ARG A 5 21.13 -23.44 -4.29
C ARG A 5 21.13 -22.87 -5.71
N LYS A 6 22.12 -23.28 -6.52
CA LYS A 6 22.27 -22.86 -7.91
C LYS A 6 21.07 -23.42 -8.70
N ALA A 7 20.07 -22.57 -8.93
CA ALA A 7 18.91 -22.95 -9.74
C ALA A 7 19.39 -23.36 -11.14
N LYS A 8 19.04 -24.58 -11.58
CA LYS A 8 19.43 -25.12 -12.90
C LYS A 8 18.93 -24.26 -14.08
N HIS A 9 17.94 -23.41 -13.84
CA HIS A 9 17.36 -22.40 -14.75
C HIS A 9 17.45 -20.98 -14.18
N GLY A 10 18.45 -20.68 -13.35
CA GLY A 10 18.56 -19.41 -12.61
C GLY A 10 18.47 -18.18 -13.50
N GLY A 11 19.12 -18.17 -14.66
CA GLY A 11 19.06 -17.04 -15.61
C GLY A 11 17.66 -16.82 -16.19
N LEU A 12 16.93 -17.89 -16.50
CA LEU A 12 15.55 -17.82 -17.02
C LEU A 12 14.58 -17.33 -15.93
N LEU A 13 14.71 -17.84 -14.70
CA LEU A 13 13.92 -17.37 -13.56
C LEU A 13 14.21 -15.89 -13.24
N THR A 14 15.48 -15.48 -13.24
CA THR A 14 15.87 -14.09 -13.01
C THR A 14 15.32 -13.17 -14.10
N ALA A 15 15.39 -13.56 -15.38
CA ALA A 15 14.81 -12.81 -16.47
C ALA A 15 13.27 -12.70 -16.34
N LEU A 16 12.60 -13.80 -16.00
CA LEU A 16 11.15 -13.82 -15.80
C LEU A 16 10.71 -12.92 -14.62
N PHE A 17 11.37 -13.01 -13.46
CA PHE A 17 11.08 -12.13 -12.33
C PHE A 17 11.43 -10.66 -12.62
N SER A 18 12.47 -10.41 -13.42
CA SER A 18 12.80 -9.05 -13.87
C SER A 18 11.75 -8.47 -14.83
N ILE A 19 11.14 -9.28 -15.69
CA ILE A 19 10.05 -8.81 -16.57
C ILE A 19 8.79 -8.53 -15.74
N ILE A 20 8.46 -9.43 -14.81
CA ILE A 20 7.31 -9.26 -13.90
C ILE A 20 7.47 -8.00 -13.03
N SER A 21 8.67 -7.73 -12.52
CA SER A 21 8.91 -6.52 -11.71
C SER A 21 8.71 -5.24 -12.53
N VAL A 22 9.14 -5.21 -13.79
CA VAL A 22 8.91 -4.07 -14.70
C VAL A 22 7.42 -3.86 -14.94
N ILE A 23 6.64 -4.93 -15.16
CA ILE A 23 5.18 -4.85 -15.32
C ILE A 23 4.52 -4.30 -14.04
N TYR A 24 5.00 -4.70 -12.87
CA TYR A 24 4.46 -4.25 -11.58
C TYR A 24 4.77 -2.78 -11.29
N VAL A 25 5.93 -2.28 -11.74
CA VAL A 25 6.33 -0.87 -11.59
C VAL A 25 5.71 0.03 -12.66
N MET A 26 5.30 -0.53 -13.81
CA MET A 26 4.65 0.18 -14.91
C MET A 26 3.48 1.10 -14.49
N PRO A 27 2.49 0.68 -13.67
CA PRO A 27 1.40 1.58 -13.24
C PRO A 27 1.90 2.77 -12.42
N ILE A 28 2.94 2.60 -11.61
CA ILE A 28 3.54 3.69 -10.83
C ILE A 28 4.18 4.71 -11.77
N ILE A 29 4.93 4.22 -12.76
CA ILE A 29 5.55 5.06 -13.80
C ILE A 29 4.48 5.83 -14.59
N ILE A 30 3.37 5.19 -14.95
CA ILE A 30 2.25 5.83 -15.63
C ILE A 30 1.62 6.93 -14.76
N VAL A 31 1.43 6.69 -13.45
CA VAL A 31 0.91 7.70 -12.52
C VAL A 31 1.87 8.89 -12.38
N LEU A 32 3.17 8.64 -12.29
CA LEU A 32 4.19 9.69 -12.25
C LEU A 32 4.16 10.54 -13.52
N TYR A 33 4.16 9.93 -14.70
CA TYR A 33 4.06 10.66 -15.96
C TYR A 33 2.74 11.43 -16.10
N ASN A 34 1.63 10.87 -15.61
CA ASN A 34 0.34 11.58 -15.60
C ASN A 34 0.29 12.73 -14.58
N SER A 35 1.05 12.67 -13.48
CA SER A 35 1.15 13.75 -12.48
C SER A 35 1.73 15.05 -13.06
N PHE A 36 2.51 14.96 -14.14
CA PHE A 36 3.08 16.13 -14.84
C PHE A 36 2.14 16.71 -15.93
N LYS A 37 0.96 16.14 -16.19
CA LYS A 37 0.01 16.59 -17.23
C LYS A 37 -1.14 17.46 -16.67
N LYS A 38 -1.64 18.42 -17.46
CA LYS A 38 -2.80 19.28 -17.13
C LYS A 38 -4.05 18.43 -16.79
N LYS A 39 -4.77 18.74 -15.70
CA LYS A 39 -5.99 18.02 -15.21
C LYS A 39 -7.06 17.76 -16.29
N ILE A 40 -7.13 18.58 -17.33
CA ILE A 40 -8.14 18.49 -18.41
C ILE A 40 -7.80 17.41 -19.47
N PHE A 41 -6.54 16.95 -19.55
CA PHE A 41 -6.11 15.94 -20.54
C PHE A 41 -5.97 14.52 -19.99
N ILE A 42 -6.07 14.33 -18.66
CA ILE A 42 -5.96 13.01 -18.00
C ILE A 42 -7.10 12.07 -18.43
N SER A 43 -8.31 12.61 -18.66
CA SER A 43 -9.50 11.79 -18.97
C SER A 43 -9.70 11.44 -20.44
N LYS A 44 -8.99 12.08 -21.38
CA LYS A 44 -9.21 11.86 -22.83
C LYS A 44 -8.23 10.90 -23.49
N ARG A 45 -6.96 10.82 -23.03
CA ARG A 45 -5.93 9.91 -23.58
C ARG A 45 -4.89 9.49 -22.51
N PRO A 46 -5.19 8.51 -21.64
CA PRO A 46 -4.30 8.09 -20.56
C PRO A 46 -2.99 7.40 -21.02
N PHE A 47 -2.97 6.84 -22.24
CA PHE A 47 -1.81 6.11 -22.82
C PHE A 47 -1.03 6.87 -23.90
N ALA A 48 -1.41 8.11 -24.24
CA ALA A 48 -0.70 8.88 -25.26
C ALA A 48 0.53 9.59 -24.68
N LEU A 49 1.68 9.49 -25.36
CA LEU A 49 2.90 10.23 -25.02
C LEU A 49 2.63 11.76 -25.03
N PRO A 50 3.21 12.52 -24.08
CA PRO A 50 2.99 13.96 -23.98
C PRO A 50 3.59 14.72 -25.18
N ASP A 51 2.72 15.30 -26.02
CA ASP A 51 3.09 16.36 -26.95
C ASP A 51 3.48 17.64 -26.19
N GLY A 52 4.48 18.37 -26.68
CA GLY A 52 5.11 19.54 -26.02
C GLY A 52 4.17 20.71 -25.63
N LYS A 53 2.88 20.65 -25.98
CA LYS A 53 1.83 21.59 -25.55
C LYS A 53 1.08 21.17 -24.28
N SER A 54 1.37 19.98 -23.73
CA SER A 54 0.66 19.37 -22.59
C SER A 54 1.46 19.37 -21.28
N PHE A 55 2.71 19.83 -21.31
CA PHE A 55 3.58 19.96 -20.13
C PHE A 55 3.25 21.25 -19.38
N VAL A 56 2.87 21.14 -18.11
CA VAL A 56 2.54 22.29 -17.23
C VAL A 56 3.65 22.58 -16.22
N GLY A 57 4.79 21.90 -16.33
CA GLY A 57 5.89 22.02 -15.36
C GLY A 57 5.44 21.72 -13.92
N MET A 58 6.00 22.46 -12.96
CA MET A 58 5.77 22.35 -11.52
C MET A 58 4.46 23.02 -11.05
N GLU A 59 3.70 23.64 -11.93
CA GLU A 59 2.53 24.45 -11.57
C GLU A 59 1.38 23.61 -10.99
N ASN A 60 1.26 22.35 -11.44
CA ASN A 60 0.35 21.35 -10.85
C ASN A 60 0.76 20.95 -9.42
N TYR A 61 2.06 20.88 -9.14
CA TYR A 61 2.58 20.57 -7.81
C TYR A 61 2.38 21.75 -6.87
N ILE A 62 2.66 22.98 -7.31
CA ILE A 62 2.46 24.20 -6.52
C ILE A 62 0.96 24.40 -6.22
N SER A 63 0.09 24.34 -7.23
CA SER A 63 -1.36 24.43 -7.04
C SER A 63 -1.94 23.28 -6.21
N GLY A 64 -1.34 22.09 -6.29
CA GLY A 64 -1.72 20.92 -5.48
C GLY A 64 -1.32 21.08 -4.02
N ILE A 65 -0.13 21.60 -3.76
CA ILE A 65 0.38 21.83 -2.41
C ILE A 65 -0.46 22.90 -1.70
N GLU A 66 -0.82 23.97 -2.40
CA GLU A 66 -1.61 25.07 -1.87
C GLU A 66 -3.07 24.67 -1.63
N LYS A 67 -3.70 23.95 -2.56
CA LYS A 67 -5.10 23.51 -2.43
C LYS A 67 -5.32 22.44 -1.37
N ILE A 68 -4.33 21.58 -1.14
CA ILE A 68 -4.46 20.44 -0.23
C ILE A 68 -3.89 20.80 1.16
N GLU A 69 -3.31 21.99 1.32
CA GLU A 69 -2.46 22.33 2.48
C GLU A 69 -1.54 21.16 2.84
N LEU A 70 -0.83 20.64 1.83
CA LEU A 70 -0.07 19.39 1.89
C LEU A 70 0.74 19.20 3.19
N PRO A 71 1.48 20.20 3.72
CA PRO A 71 2.20 20.03 4.98
C PRO A 71 1.29 19.75 6.19
N LYS A 72 0.11 20.37 6.27
CA LYS A 72 -0.86 20.12 7.35
C LYS A 72 -1.53 18.76 7.17
N ALA A 73 -1.99 18.44 5.97
CA ALA A 73 -2.64 17.15 5.67
C ALA A 73 -1.69 15.96 5.88
N PHE A 74 -0.43 16.11 5.46
CA PHE A 74 0.63 15.13 5.72
C PHE A 74 0.92 15.01 7.22
N GLY A 75 1.01 16.15 7.94
CA GLY A 75 1.23 16.18 9.38
C GLY A 75 0.15 15.44 10.17
N TYR A 76 -1.13 15.68 9.89
CA TYR A 76 -2.23 14.96 10.53
C TYR A 76 -2.22 13.46 10.20
N SER A 77 -1.97 13.10 8.94
CA SER A 77 -1.91 11.70 8.53
C SER A 77 -0.75 10.96 9.20
N LEU A 78 0.42 11.59 9.27
CA LEU A 78 1.60 11.03 9.95
C LEU A 78 1.35 10.91 11.46
N PHE A 79 0.80 11.94 12.07
CA PHE A 79 0.50 11.92 13.50
C PHE A 79 -0.50 10.82 13.86
N ILE A 80 -1.61 10.73 13.13
CA ILE A 80 -2.65 9.71 13.37
C ILE A 80 -2.07 8.31 13.16
N THR A 81 -1.29 8.07 12.10
CA THR A 81 -0.71 6.75 11.83
C THR A 81 0.31 6.35 12.90
N VAL A 82 1.25 7.22 13.25
CA VAL A 82 2.27 6.94 14.27
C VAL A 82 1.63 6.73 15.65
N ALA A 83 0.73 7.62 16.06
CA ALA A 83 0.02 7.51 17.33
C ALA A 83 -0.81 6.21 17.40
N SER A 84 -1.53 5.88 16.32
CA SER A 84 -2.33 4.65 16.25
C SER A 84 -1.45 3.41 16.32
N VAL A 85 -0.37 3.35 15.53
CA VAL A 85 0.55 2.20 15.54
C VAL A 85 1.21 2.04 16.90
N PHE A 86 1.59 3.12 17.57
CA PHE A 86 2.17 3.07 18.92
C PHE A 86 1.22 2.42 19.94
N VAL A 87 -0.05 2.86 19.97
CA VAL A 87 -1.06 2.31 20.88
C VAL A 87 -1.36 0.85 20.53
N ILE A 88 -1.47 0.51 19.24
CA ILE A 88 -1.70 -0.86 18.77
C ILE A 88 -0.57 -1.78 19.26
N ILE A 89 0.70 -1.39 19.06
CA ILE A 89 1.85 -2.20 19.47
C ILE A 89 1.85 -2.41 20.98
N LEU A 90 1.57 -1.37 21.77
CA LEU A 90 1.54 -1.47 23.23
C LEU A 90 0.48 -2.49 23.68
N CYS A 91 -0.75 -2.35 23.18
CA CYS A 91 -1.86 -3.25 23.53
C CYS A 91 -1.63 -4.68 23.03
N THR A 92 -1.20 -4.85 21.77
CA THR A 92 -0.97 -6.18 21.17
C THR A 92 0.20 -6.89 21.82
N SER A 93 1.27 -6.20 22.21
CA SER A 93 2.42 -6.80 22.90
C SER A 93 2.05 -7.38 24.26
N MET A 94 1.26 -6.64 25.06
CA MET A 94 0.76 -7.14 26.36
C MET A 94 -0.15 -8.37 26.18
N CYS A 95 -1.05 -8.34 25.21
CA CYS A 95 -1.92 -9.48 24.89
C CYS A 95 -1.11 -10.70 24.39
N ALA A 96 -0.12 -10.49 23.53
CA ALA A 96 0.72 -11.56 22.99
C ALA A 96 1.52 -12.26 24.10
N TRP A 97 2.06 -11.50 25.06
CA TRP A 97 2.75 -12.09 26.22
C TRP A 97 1.82 -12.97 27.05
N TYR A 98 0.60 -12.50 27.34
CA TYR A 98 -0.36 -13.26 28.13
C TYR A 98 -0.78 -14.56 27.44
N ILE A 99 -1.09 -14.51 26.13
CA ILE A 99 -1.48 -15.68 25.33
C ILE A 99 -0.37 -16.74 25.27
N THR A 100 0.89 -16.31 25.18
CA THR A 100 2.03 -17.24 25.05
C THR A 100 2.46 -17.85 26.39
N ARG A 101 2.34 -17.13 27.51
CA ARG A 101 2.74 -17.61 28.83
C ARG A 101 1.64 -18.38 29.56
N VAL A 102 0.37 -18.03 29.37
CA VAL A 102 -0.76 -18.66 30.06
C VAL A 102 -1.50 -19.59 29.09
N LYS A 103 -1.24 -20.90 29.21
CA LYS A 103 -1.91 -21.93 28.40
C LYS A 103 -3.26 -22.30 29.01
N ASN A 104 -4.30 -21.59 28.63
CA ASN A 104 -5.70 -21.88 28.99
C ASN A 104 -6.54 -22.09 27.73
N LYS A 105 -7.66 -22.82 27.84
CA LYS A 105 -8.59 -22.99 26.70
C LYS A 105 -9.15 -21.64 26.21
N VAL A 106 -9.29 -20.68 27.11
CA VAL A 106 -9.69 -19.29 26.80
C VAL A 106 -8.64 -18.57 25.96
N THR A 107 -7.34 -18.68 26.27
CA THR A 107 -6.28 -17.99 25.50
C THR A 107 -6.12 -18.59 24.10
N SER A 108 -6.30 -19.91 23.96
CA SER A 108 -6.34 -20.58 22.65
C SER A 108 -7.54 -20.17 21.81
N ALA A 109 -8.72 -20.00 22.41
CA ALA A 109 -9.92 -19.52 21.71
C ALA A 109 -9.75 -18.06 21.25
N MET A 110 -9.18 -17.19 22.09
CA MET A 110 -8.89 -15.80 21.74
C MET A 110 -7.89 -15.69 20.57
N TYR A 111 -6.83 -16.51 20.57
CA TYR A 111 -5.87 -16.55 19.46
C TYR A 111 -6.54 -16.95 18.13
N MET A 112 -7.40 -17.97 18.16
CA MET A 112 -8.14 -18.42 16.97
C MET A 112 -9.11 -17.35 16.46
N LEU A 113 -9.75 -16.60 17.36
CA LEU A 113 -10.65 -15.48 17.00
C LEU A 113 -9.88 -14.34 16.30
N PHE A 114 -8.70 -13.96 16.79
CA PHE A 114 -7.86 -12.96 16.12
C PHE A 114 -7.39 -13.41 14.73
N ALA A 115 -6.97 -14.66 14.60
CA ALA A 115 -6.60 -15.23 13.31
C ALA A 115 -7.78 -15.24 12.33
N PHE A 116 -8.97 -15.60 12.80
CA PHE A 116 -10.20 -15.56 12.01
C PHE A 116 -10.55 -14.14 11.54
N SER A 117 -10.39 -13.13 12.41
CA SER A 117 -10.59 -11.73 12.03
C SER A 117 -9.61 -11.22 10.97
N MET A 118 -8.40 -11.78 10.85
CA MET A 118 -7.44 -11.42 9.81
C MET A 118 -7.78 -12.07 8.46
N ILE A 119 -8.35 -13.28 8.51
CA ILE A 119 -8.71 -14.06 7.31
C ILE A 119 -9.96 -13.48 6.65
N ILE A 120 -10.94 -13.02 7.44
CA ILE A 120 -12.17 -12.44 6.87
C ILE A 120 -11.85 -11.08 6.27
N PRO A 121 -11.98 -10.91 4.95
CA PRO A 121 -11.87 -9.60 4.36
C PRO A 121 -13.10 -8.78 4.76
N PHE A 122 -12.89 -7.67 5.46
CA PHE A 122 -13.93 -6.72 5.90
C PHE A 122 -14.85 -6.24 4.75
N GLN A 123 -14.41 -6.39 3.50
CA GLN A 123 -15.19 -6.05 2.31
C GLN A 123 -16.42 -6.96 2.10
N GLN A 124 -16.44 -8.18 2.64
CA GLN A 124 -17.57 -9.11 2.46
C GLN A 124 -18.83 -8.71 3.25
N GLY A 125 -18.70 -7.90 4.31
CA GLY A 125 -19.84 -7.45 5.11
C GLY A 125 -20.53 -6.17 4.63
N CYS A 126 -19.84 -5.34 3.84
CA CYS A 126 -20.35 -4.03 3.42
C CYS A 126 -21.15 -4.07 2.10
N PHE A 127 -21.17 -5.21 1.40
CA PHE A 127 -21.89 -5.38 0.13
C PHE A 127 -23.34 -5.91 0.27
N THR A 128 -23.83 -6.21 1.49
CA THR A 128 -25.22 -6.68 1.70
C THR A 128 -26.23 -5.56 2.03
N LYS A 129 -25.84 -4.29 1.84
CA LYS A 129 -26.77 -3.15 1.86
C LYS A 129 -26.80 -2.46 0.50
N ASN A 130 -27.47 -3.08 -0.45
CA ASN A 130 -28.30 -2.37 -1.41
C ASN A 130 -29.30 -3.36 -2.04
N ASN A 131 -30.59 -3.08 -1.87
CA ASN A 131 -31.59 -3.56 -2.82
C ASN A 131 -31.32 -2.94 -4.19
#